data_AF-A0A2V5L181-F1
#
_entry.id   AF-A0A2V5L181-F1
#
_cell.length_a   1.000
_cell.length_b   1.000
_cell.length_c   1.000
_cell.angle_alpha   90.00
_cell.angle_beta   90.00
_cell.angle_gamma   90.00
#
_symmetry.space_group_name_H-M   'P 1'
#
loop_
_entity.id
_entity.type
_entity.pdbx_description
1 polymer ?
#
loop_
_entity_poly.entity_id
_entity_poly.type
_entity_poly.pdbx_seq_one_letter_code
_entity_poly.pdbx_strand_id
1 'polypeptide(L)' 'LICDVVGFHGDLAWDTTKPDGTPRKLLDVTKLRDLGWKPAIPLRKGIARTYEWFRVNCV' A
#
# COMPACT_ATOMS: atom_id res chain seq x y z
N LEU A 1 1.86 -8.71 3.21
CA LEU A 1 1.98 -7.29 3.62
C LEU A 1 0.71 -6.79 4.32
N ILE A 2 -0.40 -6.54 3.60
CA ILE A 2 -1.64 -6.08 4.25
C ILE A 2 -2.17 -7.18 5.19
N CYS A 3 -2.25 -8.43 4.72
CA CYS A 3 -2.65 -9.57 5.54
C CYS A 3 -1.89 -9.62 6.87
N ASP A 4 -0.56 -9.54 6.85
CA ASP A 4 0.26 -9.53 8.07
C ASP A 4 0.01 -8.30 8.95
N VAL A 5 -0.25 -7.12 8.38
CA VAL A 5 -0.58 -5.92 9.18
C VAL A 5 -1.91 -6.06 9.91
N VAL A 6 -2.90 -6.72 9.30
CA VAL A 6 -4.25 -6.88 9.87
C VAL A 6 -4.44 -8.21 10.62
N GLY A 7 -3.43 -9.08 10.65
CA GLY A 7 -3.51 -10.41 11.28
C GLY A 7 -4.38 -11.41 10.52
N PHE A 8 -4.51 -11.29 9.19
CA PHE A 8 -5.27 -12.22 8.37
C PHE A 8 -4.41 -13.45 8.00
N HIS A 9 -4.92 -14.63 8.35
CA HIS A 9 -4.26 -15.93 8.14
C HIS A 9 -5.02 -16.86 7.18
N GLY A 10 -6.09 -16.38 6.53
CA GLY A 10 -6.83 -17.15 5.53
C GLY A 10 -6.17 -17.15 4.16
N ASP A 11 -6.81 -17.82 3.21
CA ASP A 11 -6.35 -17.89 1.83
C ASP A 11 -6.81 -16.70 1.00
N LEU A 12 -5.97 -16.29 0.04
CA LEU A 12 -6.31 -15.29 -0.97
C LEU A 12 -6.71 -15.99 -2.27
N ALA A 13 -7.82 -15.57 -2.85
CA ALA A 13 -8.29 -16.06 -4.14
C ALA A 13 -8.25 -14.94 -5.18
N TRP A 14 -7.72 -15.22 -6.36
CA TRP A 14 -7.70 -14.30 -7.50
C TRP A 14 -8.64 -14.82 -8.59
N ASP A 15 -9.63 -14.02 -8.97
CA ASP A 15 -10.53 -14.31 -10.08
C ASP A 15 -9.91 -13.83 -11.39
N THR A 16 -9.27 -14.74 -12.11
CA THR A 16 -8.62 -14.46 -13.40
C THR A 16 -9.60 -14.32 -14.57
N THR A 17 -10.91 -14.43 -14.33
CA THR A 17 -11.92 -14.11 -15.35
C THR A 17 -12.09 -12.59 -15.54
N LYS A 18 -11.56 -11.79 -14.61
CA LYS A 18 -11.58 -10.33 -14.68
C LYS A 18 -10.33 -9.81 -15.39
N PRO A 19 -10.46 -8.77 -16.22
CA PRO A 19 -9.31 -8.21 -16.91
C PRO A 19 -8.39 -7.49 -15.93
N ASP A 20 -7.08 -7.65 -16.12
CA ASP A 20 -6.08 -6.85 -15.44
C ASP A 20 -6.04 -5.41 -15.98
N GLY A 21 -5.62 -4.48 -15.13
CA GLY A 21 -5.28 -3.12 -15.54
C GLY A 21 -3.92 -3.04 -16.23
N THR A 22 -3.37 -1.83 -16.33
CA THR A 22 -2.00 -1.65 -16.85
C THR A 22 -0.98 -2.38 -15.97
N PRO A 23 -0.10 -3.25 -16.52
CA PRO A 23 0.80 -4.08 -15.71
C PRO A 23 1.76 -3.30 -14.79
N ARG A 24 2.11 -2.06 -15.18
CA ARG A 24 2.97 -1.20 -14.38
C ARG A 24 2.61 0.27 -14.59
N LYS A 25 2.43 0.97 -13.48
CA LYS A 25 2.23 2.43 -13.46
C LYS A 25 2.98 3.01 -12.28
N LEU A 26 4.13 3.63 -12.54
CA LEU A 26 5.01 4.22 -11.54
C LEU A 26 5.42 5.63 -11.99
N LEU A 27 5.71 6.50 -11.02
CA LEU A 27 6.23 7.83 -11.28
C LEU A 27 7.76 7.82 -11.20
N ASP A 28 8.41 8.56 -12.10
CA ASP A 28 9.78 9.01 -11.89
C ASP A 28 9.77 10.20 -10.91
N VAL A 29 10.48 10.07 -9.80
CA VAL A 29 10.56 11.07 -8.72
C VAL A 29 11.91 11.78 -8.67
N THR A 30 12.75 11.63 -9.70
CA THR A 30 14.10 12.22 -9.76
C THR A 30 14.06 13.74 -9.51
N LYS A 31 13.17 14.47 -10.18
CA LYS A 31 13.01 15.92 -9.98
C LYS A 31 12.71 16.30 -8.52
N LEU A 32 11.85 15.54 -7.83
CA LEU A 32 11.56 15.81 -6.42
C LEU A 32 12.77 15.53 -5.53
N ARG A 33 13.52 14.47 -5.84
CA ARG A 33 14.75 14.11 -5.11
C ARG A 33 15.86 15.14 -5.29
N ASP A 34 15.99 15.70 -6.49
CA ASP A 34 16.98 16.74 -6.79
C ASP A 34 16.67 18.05 -6.06
N LEU A 35 15.38 18.31 -5.80
CA LEU A 35 14.93 19.40 -4.92
C LEU A 35 15.12 19.09 -3.41
N GLY A 36 15.77 17.98 -3.07
CA GLY A 36 16.04 17.55 -1.69
C GLY A 36 14.88 16.83 -1.01
N TRP A 37 13.73 16.69 -1.65
CA TRP A 37 12.59 15.97 -1.08
C TRP A 37 12.81 14.45 -1.15
N LYS A 38 12.51 13.74 -0.07
CA LYS A 38 12.59 12.27 -0.01
C LYS A 38 11.37 11.70 0.71
N PRO A 39 10.79 10.58 0.24
CA PRO A 39 9.69 9.93 0.94
C PRO A 39 10.17 9.40 2.30
N ALA A 40 9.50 9.81 3.37
CA ALA A 40 9.90 9.47 4.74
C ALA A 40 9.15 8.27 5.33
N ILE A 41 8.06 7.83 4.70
CA ILE A 41 7.18 6.78 5.23
C ILE A 41 7.26 5.55 4.31
N PRO A 42 7.87 4.46 4.77
CA PRO A 42 7.83 3.18 4.06
C PRO A 42 6.39 2.65 3.96
N LEU A 43 6.09 1.91 2.88
CA LEU A 43 4.74 1.41 2.60
C LEU A 43 4.13 0.65 3.78
N ARG A 44 4.86 -0.30 4.39
CA ARG A 44 4.40 -1.06 5.56
C ARG A 44 3.99 -0.14 6.72
N LYS A 45 4.82 0.87 7.02
CA LYS A 45 4.55 1.83 8.11
C LYS A 45 3.32 2.68 7.82
N GLY A 46 3.15 3.09 6.57
CA GLY A 46 1.95 3.80 6.11
C GLY A 46 0.69 2.97 6.31
N ILE A 47 0.67 1.74 5.79
CA ILE A 47 -0.47 0.83 5.90
C ILE A 47 -0.85 0.56 7.36
N ALA A 48 0.13 0.26 8.23
CA ALA A 48 -0.12 0.00 9.65
C ALA A 48 -0.74 1.21 10.37
N ARG A 49 -0.23 2.42 10.12
CA ARG A 49 -0.80 3.64 10.70
C ARG A 49 -2.22 3.90 10.22
N THR A 50 -2.50 3.69 8.94
CA THR A 50 -3.84 3.87 8.38
C THR A 50 -4.82 2.84 8.94
N TYR A 51 -4.39 1.58 9.07
CA TYR A 51 -5.22 0.55 9.66
C TYR A 51 -5.56 0.85 11.12
N GLU A 52 -4.58 1.30 11.91
CA GLU A 52 -4.84 1.71 13.30
C GLU A 52 -5.81 2.90 13.38
N TRP A 53 -5.63 3.91 12.54
CA TRP A 53 -6.59 5.01 12.46
C TRP A 53 -8.00 4.51 12.15
N PHE A 54 -8.15 3.59 11.19
CA PHE A 54 -9.45 3.01 10.83
C PHE A 54 -10.09 2.28 12.02
N ARG A 55 -9.32 1.47 12.77
CA ARG A 55 -9.80 0.76 13.96
C ARG A 55 -10.34 1.69 15.05
N VAL A 56 -9.75 2.87 15.20
CA VAL A 56 -10.15 3.84 16.25
C VAL A 56 -11.35 4.68 15.84
N ASN A 57 -11.61 4.85 14.53
CA ASN A 57 -12.55 5.87 14.03
C ASN A 57 -13.73 5.33 13.21
N CYS A 58 -13.67 4.09 12.72
CA CYS A 58 -14.67 3.57 11.78
C CYS A 58 -15.25 2.21 12.16
N VAL A 59 -14.68 1.55 13.18
CA VAL A 59 -15.14 0.25 13.70
C VAL A 59 -15.65 0.43 15.11
#